data_AF-A0A2N6LNQ4-F1
#
_entry.id   AF-A0A2N6LNQ4-F1
#
_cell.length_a   1.000
_cell.length_b   1.000
_cell.length_c   1.000
_cell.angle_alpha   90.00
_cell.angle_beta   90.00
_cell.angle_gamma   90.00
#
_symmetry.space_group_name_H-M   'P 1'
#
loop_
_entity.id
_entity.type
_entity.pdbx_description
1 polymer ?
#
loop_
_entity_poly.entity_id
_entity_poly.type
_entity_poly.pdbx_seq_one_letter_code
_entity_poly.pdbx_strand_id
1 'polypeptide(L)'
;MTLKKLSLIAGAVVLSLTALPFAVQAQTTSSPFLVAQVPQGKGPLQSLGLTDAQKAQIAEIRRNTKAKMDAVLTPQQREQLANARQNRQNRRNLKASLNLTEDQKAQMRQIMESQKSQIDAVLTPEQRQQLQQMRESKRSRRQQFNR
;
A
#
# COMPACT_ATOMS: atom_id res chain seq x y z
N MET A 1 -12.61 53.96 42.87
CA MET A 1 -13.29 53.52 44.11
C MET A 1 -14.77 53.42 43.75
N THR A 2 -15.49 52.31 43.91
CA THR A 2 -15.81 51.64 45.17
C THR A 2 -16.28 50.20 44.91
N LEU A 3 -16.22 49.39 45.96
CA LEU A 3 -16.21 47.93 46.02
C LEU A 3 -17.53 47.36 46.58
N LYS A 4 -17.79 46.07 46.25
CA LYS A 4 -18.40 45.00 47.09
C LYS A 4 -19.93 45.13 47.40
N LYS A 5 -20.77 44.07 47.52
CA LYS A 5 -20.65 42.59 47.60
C LYS A 5 -22.06 41.92 47.62
N LEU A 6 -22.15 40.65 47.15
CA LEU A 6 -23.00 39.50 47.60
C LEU A 6 -24.54 39.60 47.43
N SER A 7 -25.35 38.57 47.11
CA SER A 7 -25.22 37.12 47.30
C SER A 7 -26.28 36.31 46.50
N LEU A 8 -25.92 35.06 46.13
CA LEU A 8 -26.71 33.81 46.09
C LEU A 8 -28.05 33.70 45.31
N ILE A 9 -28.11 32.78 44.33
CA ILE A 9 -29.01 31.61 44.31
C ILE A 9 -28.40 30.52 43.40
N ALA A 10 -28.56 29.28 43.87
CA ALA A 10 -28.02 28.03 43.37
C ALA A 10 -28.57 27.59 41.99
N GLY A 11 -27.75 26.82 41.28
CA GLY A 11 -28.12 26.14 40.05
C GLY A 11 -27.06 25.13 39.66
N ALA A 12 -26.91 24.06 40.44
CA ALA A 12 -26.07 22.92 40.09
C ALA A 12 -26.76 22.12 38.98
N VAL A 13 -26.17 22.12 37.78
CA VAL A 13 -26.49 21.11 36.75
C VAL A 13 -25.26 20.22 36.60
N VAL A 14 -25.30 19.09 37.29
CA VAL A 14 -24.42 17.96 37.04
C VAL A 14 -24.90 17.30 35.75
N LEU A 15 -24.21 17.56 34.65
CA LEU A 15 -24.38 16.77 33.43
C LEU A 15 -23.56 15.49 33.59
N SER A 16 -24.22 14.43 34.04
CA SER A 16 -23.70 13.06 34.03
C SER A 16 -23.50 12.60 32.58
N LEU A 17 -22.24 12.52 32.13
CA LEU A 17 -21.89 11.77 30.93
C LEU A 17 -22.02 10.28 31.24
N THR A 18 -23.12 9.66 30.83
CA THR A 18 -23.23 8.21 30.79
C THR A 18 -22.36 7.69 29.64
N ALA A 19 -21.13 7.28 29.95
CA ALA A 19 -20.31 6.51 29.04
C ALA A 19 -20.94 5.12 28.89
N LEU A 20 -21.45 4.80 27.70
CA LEU A 20 -21.88 3.45 27.36
C LEU A 20 -20.64 2.55 27.26
N PRO A 21 -20.55 1.45 28.02
CA PRO A 21 -19.55 0.44 27.76
C PRO A 21 -19.98 -0.35 26.51
N PHE A 22 -19.27 -0.16 25.40
CA PHE A 22 -19.32 -1.13 24.31
C PHE A 22 -18.71 -2.44 24.82
N ALA A 23 -19.56 -3.36 25.27
CA ALA A 23 -19.16 -4.74 25.51
C ALA A 23 -18.79 -5.37 24.16
N VAL A 24 -17.49 -5.46 23.89
CA VAL A 24 -16.97 -6.30 22.80
C VAL A 24 -17.14 -7.75 23.25
N GLN A 25 -18.22 -8.39 22.80
CA GLN A 25 -18.33 -9.85 22.86
C GLN A 25 -17.33 -10.43 21.85
N ALA A 26 -16.22 -10.97 22.35
CA ALA A 26 -15.36 -11.85 21.56
C ALA A 26 -16.10 -13.20 21.41
N GLN A 27 -16.96 -13.28 20.40
CA GLN A 27 -17.61 -14.53 20.02
C GLN A 27 -16.56 -15.43 19.36
N THR A 28 -16.12 -16.44 20.10
CA THR A 28 -15.35 -17.57 19.58
C THR A 28 -16.27 -18.43 18.72
N THR A 29 -16.51 -17.98 17.49
CA THR A 29 -17.13 -18.82 16.47
C THR A 29 -15.99 -19.54 15.75
N SER A 30 -15.82 -20.80 16.10
CA SER A 30 -15.06 -21.79 15.34
C SER A 30 -15.60 -21.86 13.91
N SER A 31 -15.02 -21.06 13.02
CA SER A 31 -15.20 -21.25 11.59
C SER A 31 -14.32 -22.43 11.18
N PRO A 32 -14.83 -23.42 10.44
CA PRO A 32 -13.94 -24.37 9.78
C PRO A 32 -13.02 -23.52 8.92
N PHE A 33 -11.73 -23.77 9.04
CA PHE A 33 -10.71 -23.15 8.20
C PHE A 33 -11.00 -23.59 6.76
N LEU A 34 -11.92 -22.90 6.08
CA LEU A 34 -11.99 -22.92 4.64
C LEU A 34 -10.68 -22.27 4.22
N VAL A 35 -9.71 -23.13 3.90
CA VAL A 35 -8.49 -22.75 3.20
C VAL A 35 -8.98 -22.04 1.94
N ALA A 36 -9.11 -20.72 2.02
CA ALA A 36 -9.47 -19.89 0.90
C ALA A 36 -8.45 -20.21 -0.18
N GLN A 37 -8.92 -20.78 -1.29
CA GLN A 37 -8.12 -21.06 -2.47
C GLN A 37 -7.28 -19.82 -2.75
N VAL A 38 -5.97 -19.91 -2.53
CA VAL A 38 -5.03 -18.81 -2.79
C VAL A 38 -5.18 -18.51 -4.28
N PRO A 39 -5.70 -17.33 -4.68
CA PRO A 39 -5.91 -17.04 -6.08
C PRO A 39 -4.54 -17.02 -6.75
N GLN A 40 -4.24 -18.07 -7.51
CA GLN A 40 -3.03 -18.19 -8.32
C GLN A 40 -2.98 -16.96 -9.24
N GLY A 41 -2.03 -16.05 -8.99
CA GLY A 41 -1.83 -14.85 -9.80
C GLY A 41 -1.93 -13.51 -9.05
N LYS A 42 -2.31 -13.49 -7.76
CA LYS A 42 -2.29 -12.25 -6.97
C LYS A 42 -0.88 -12.02 -6.38
N GLY A 43 -0.33 -10.83 -6.60
CA GLY A 43 1.00 -10.46 -6.10
C GLY A 43 1.10 -10.46 -4.56
N PRO A 44 2.31 -10.39 -3.98
CA PRO A 44 2.53 -10.52 -2.54
C PRO A 44 1.87 -9.43 -1.69
N LEU A 45 1.46 -8.33 -2.31
CA LEU A 45 0.76 -7.24 -1.62
C LEU A 45 -0.75 -7.52 -1.49
N GLN A 46 -1.32 -8.26 -2.44
CA GLN A 46 -2.74 -8.59 -2.48
C GLN A 46 -3.11 -9.68 -1.47
N SER A 47 -2.13 -10.42 -0.93
CA SER A 47 -2.32 -11.44 0.11
C SER A 47 -2.31 -10.89 1.53
N LEU A 48 -2.12 -9.57 1.73
CA LEU A 48 -1.99 -8.94 3.05
C LEU A 48 -3.34 -8.51 3.68
N GLY A 49 -4.48 -8.92 3.09
CA GLY A 49 -5.79 -8.52 3.61
C GLY A 49 -6.01 -7.00 3.63
N LEU A 50 -5.57 -6.29 2.60
CA LEU A 50 -5.63 -4.82 2.55
C LEU A 50 -7.07 -4.30 2.66
N THR A 51 -7.25 -3.21 3.42
CA THR A 51 -8.52 -2.47 3.43
C THR A 51 -8.75 -1.73 2.12
N ASP A 52 -9.98 -1.32 1.83
CA ASP A 52 -10.28 -0.60 0.59
C ASP A 52 -9.61 0.77 0.54
N ALA A 53 -9.48 1.45 1.68
CA ALA A 53 -8.71 2.68 1.80
C ALA A 53 -7.22 2.46 1.46
N GLN A 54 -6.61 1.40 1.99
CA GLN A 54 -5.22 1.05 1.66
C GLN A 54 -5.05 0.72 0.17
N LYS A 55 -5.98 -0.05 -0.41
CA LYS A 55 -5.97 -0.37 -1.85
C LYS A 55 -6.05 0.91 -2.70
N ALA A 56 -6.91 1.86 -2.33
CA ALA A 56 -7.04 3.13 -3.03
C ALA A 56 -5.74 3.95 -2.97
N GLN A 57 -5.13 4.09 -1.79
CA GLN A 57 -3.85 4.78 -1.62
C GLN A 57 -2.72 4.12 -2.43
N ILE A 58 -2.63 2.79 -2.40
CA ILE A 58 -1.64 2.04 -3.18
C ILE A 58 -1.88 2.20 -4.69
N ALA A 59 -3.14 2.22 -5.14
CA ALA A 59 -3.47 2.46 -6.54
C ALA A 59 -3.01 3.86 -6.99
N GLU A 60 -3.22 4.87 -6.14
CA GLU A 60 -2.78 6.23 -6.40
C GLU A 60 -1.24 6.34 -6.46
N ILE A 61 -0.54 5.75 -5.49
CA ILE A 61 0.93 5.65 -5.51
C ILE A 61 1.40 5.01 -6.83
N ARG A 62 0.78 3.90 -7.27
CA ARG A 62 1.13 3.23 -8.53
C ARG A 62 0.89 4.09 -9.77
N ARG A 63 -0.20 4.87 -9.81
CA ARG A 63 -0.50 5.81 -10.90
C ARG A 63 0.58 6.89 -10.98
N ASN A 64 0.92 7.49 -9.85
CA ASN A 64 1.95 8.53 -9.75
C ASN A 64 3.34 8.00 -10.10
N THR A 65 3.71 6.81 -9.63
CA THR A 65 4.96 6.15 -10.04
C THR A 65 4.99 5.88 -11.53
N LYS A 66 3.88 5.43 -12.13
CA LYS A 66 3.81 5.22 -13.58
C LYS A 66 4.03 6.53 -14.33
N ALA A 67 3.41 7.63 -13.92
CA ALA A 67 3.63 8.93 -14.53
C ALA A 67 5.10 9.38 -14.44
N LYS A 68 5.73 9.22 -13.26
CA LYS A 68 7.17 9.52 -13.07
C LYS A 68 8.07 8.65 -13.95
N MET A 69 7.77 7.35 -14.08
CA MET A 69 8.53 6.48 -14.99
C MET A 69 8.36 6.86 -16.45
N ASP A 70 7.13 7.14 -16.88
CA ASP A 70 6.85 7.57 -18.25
C ASP A 70 7.62 8.88 -18.54
N ALA A 71 7.75 9.78 -17.55
CA ALA A 71 8.51 11.03 -17.66
C ALA A 71 10.02 10.84 -17.95
N VAL A 72 10.63 9.75 -17.46
CA VAL A 72 12.06 9.42 -17.70
C VAL A 72 12.33 9.00 -19.15
N LEU A 73 11.30 8.51 -19.85
CA LEU A 73 11.42 8.03 -21.22
C LEU A 73 11.41 9.19 -22.22
N THR A 74 12.16 9.02 -23.32
CA THR A 74 12.10 9.93 -24.47
C THR A 74 10.77 9.81 -25.22
N PRO A 75 10.38 10.80 -26.03
CA PRO A 75 9.16 10.72 -26.84
C PRO A 75 9.10 9.46 -27.72
N GLN A 76 10.19 9.13 -28.40
CA GLN A 76 10.30 7.92 -29.22
C GLN A 76 10.15 6.63 -28.40
N GLN A 77 10.76 6.54 -27.22
CA GLN A 77 10.60 5.38 -26.32
C GLN A 77 9.15 5.24 -25.83
N ARG A 78 8.45 6.35 -25.56
CA ARG A 78 7.03 6.33 -25.17
C ARG A 78 6.13 5.83 -26.30
N GLU A 79 6.41 6.25 -27.52
CA GLU A 79 5.68 5.80 -28.71
C GLU A 79 5.88 4.30 -28.95
N GLN A 80 7.12 3.81 -28.88
CA GLN A 80 7.42 2.38 -28.93
C GLN A 80 6.67 1.60 -27.86
N LEU A 81 6.62 2.13 -26.63
CA LEU A 81 5.88 1.53 -25.53
C LEU A 81 4.37 1.52 -25.78
N ALA A 82 3.81 2.56 -26.40
CA ALA A 82 2.40 2.65 -26.76
C ALA A 82 2.04 1.62 -27.84
N ASN A 83 2.83 1.55 -28.91
CA ASN A 83 2.65 0.60 -30.00
C ASN A 83 2.75 -0.85 -29.52
N ALA A 84 3.72 -1.15 -28.66
CA ALA A 84 3.86 -2.48 -28.08
C ALA A 84 2.67 -2.87 -27.18
N ARG A 85 2.08 -1.90 -26.46
CA ARG A 85 0.85 -2.12 -25.68
C ARG A 85 -0.33 -2.44 -26.60
N GLN A 86 -0.50 -1.69 -27.68
CA GLN A 86 -1.55 -1.92 -28.68
C GLN A 86 -1.42 -3.30 -29.33
N ASN A 87 -0.19 -3.71 -29.65
CA ASN A 87 0.11 -4.99 -30.27
C ASN A 87 0.16 -6.17 -29.28
N ARG A 88 -0.23 -5.96 -28.00
CA ARG A 88 -0.18 -6.94 -26.90
C ARG A 88 1.17 -7.67 -26.80
N GLN A 89 2.26 -7.00 -27.16
CA GLN A 89 3.59 -7.58 -27.10
C GLN A 89 3.99 -7.88 -25.66
N ASN A 90 4.79 -8.95 -25.48
CA ASN A 90 5.21 -9.39 -24.16
C ASN A 90 6.02 -8.29 -23.46
N ARG A 91 5.51 -7.79 -22.33
CA ARG A 91 6.10 -6.65 -21.57
C ARG A 91 7.55 -6.89 -21.16
N ARG A 92 7.97 -8.15 -21.03
CA ARG A 92 9.34 -8.52 -20.66
C ARG A 92 10.33 -8.18 -21.79
N ASN A 93 9.94 -8.46 -23.03
CA ASN A 93 10.76 -8.16 -24.22
C ASN A 93 10.75 -6.65 -24.50
N LEU A 94 9.64 -5.98 -24.19
CA LEU A 94 9.49 -4.54 -24.38
C LEU A 94 10.46 -3.72 -23.53
N LYS A 95 10.74 -4.10 -22.28
CA LYS A 95 11.74 -3.37 -21.48
C LYS A 95 13.15 -3.46 -22.04
N ALA A 96 13.51 -4.61 -22.64
CA ALA A 96 14.80 -4.79 -23.28
C ALA A 96 14.89 -3.99 -24.59
N SER A 97 13.78 -3.90 -25.34
CA SER A 97 13.76 -3.19 -26.63
C SER A 97 13.81 -1.66 -26.52
N LEU A 98 13.54 -1.08 -25.35
CA LEU A 98 13.58 0.38 -25.14
C LEU A 98 15.00 0.96 -25.10
N ASN A 99 16.04 0.11 -25.08
CA ASN A 99 17.45 0.53 -25.07
C ASN A 99 17.72 1.65 -24.04
N LEU A 100 17.23 1.47 -22.81
CA LEU A 100 17.34 2.49 -21.76
C LEU A 100 18.81 2.79 -21.45
N THR A 101 19.15 4.07 -21.29
CA THR A 101 20.49 4.49 -20.84
C THR A 101 20.70 4.12 -19.37
N GLU A 102 21.97 4.10 -18.92
CA GLU A 102 22.27 3.83 -17.52
C GLU A 102 21.66 4.88 -16.58
N ASP A 103 21.65 6.16 -16.97
CA ASP A 103 21.00 7.23 -16.21
C ASP A 103 19.49 7.01 -16.09
N GLN A 104 18.82 6.64 -17.20
CA GLN A 104 17.40 6.32 -17.16
C GLN A 104 17.12 5.11 -16.25
N LYS A 105 17.97 4.07 -16.30
CA LYS A 105 17.87 2.91 -15.40
C LYS A 105 18.05 3.32 -13.94
N ALA A 106 19.00 4.19 -13.63
CA ALA A 106 19.24 4.69 -12.27
C ALA A 106 18.04 5.47 -11.75
N GLN A 107 17.51 6.42 -12.55
CA GLN A 107 16.31 7.18 -12.19
C GLN A 107 15.09 6.27 -11.97
N MET A 108 14.90 5.27 -12.84
CA MET A 108 13.83 4.28 -12.67
C MET A 108 13.97 3.47 -11.37
N ARG A 109 15.20 3.09 -10.97
CA ARG A 109 15.44 2.40 -9.69
C ARG A 109 15.06 3.27 -8.51
N GLN A 110 15.48 4.53 -8.50
CA GLN A 110 15.14 5.48 -7.44
C GLN A 110 13.63 5.71 -7.33
N ILE A 111 12.93 5.82 -8.47
CA ILE A 111 11.46 5.92 -8.50
C ILE A 111 10.81 4.67 -7.88
N MET A 112 11.32 3.47 -8.19
CA MET A 112 10.82 2.20 -7.63
C MET A 112 11.08 2.06 -6.13
N GLU A 113 12.25 2.50 -5.66
CA GLU A 113 12.58 2.52 -4.24
C GLU A 113 11.66 3.47 -3.47
N SER A 114 11.45 4.68 -4.00
CA SER A 114 10.51 5.64 -3.44
C SER A 114 9.09 5.06 -3.39
N GLN A 115 8.62 4.42 -4.47
CA GLN A 115 7.33 3.74 -4.50
C GLN A 115 7.22 2.67 -3.41
N LYS A 116 8.26 1.85 -3.23
CA LYS A 116 8.29 0.80 -2.22
C LYS A 116 8.14 1.39 -0.82
N SER A 117 8.89 2.45 -0.50
CA SER A 117 8.80 3.13 0.79
C SER A 117 7.43 3.74 1.03
N GLN A 118 6.82 4.35 0.01
CA GLN A 118 5.45 4.90 0.11
C GLN A 118 4.41 3.80 0.35
N ILE A 119 4.51 2.66 -0.33
CA ILE A 119 3.60 1.53 -0.10
C ILE A 119 3.82 0.96 1.30
N ASP A 120 5.07 0.74 1.71
CA ASP A 120 5.39 0.20 3.02
C ASP A 120 4.83 1.11 4.14
N ALA A 121 4.77 2.44 3.94
CA ALA A 121 4.16 3.38 4.88
C ALA A 121 2.62 3.26 5.02
N VAL A 122 1.92 2.77 3.99
CA VAL A 122 0.45 2.55 4.01
C VAL A 122 0.07 1.29 4.80
N LEU A 123 1.01 0.36 4.97
CA LEU A 123 0.79 -0.93 5.63
C LEU A 123 0.89 -0.82 7.15
N THR A 124 0.13 -1.65 7.86
CA THR A 124 0.30 -1.84 9.31
C THR A 124 1.62 -2.57 9.62
N PRO A 125 2.15 -2.49 10.85
CA PRO A 125 3.35 -3.23 11.24
C PRO A 125 3.26 -4.73 10.93
N GLU A 126 2.12 -5.35 11.21
CA GLU A 126 1.87 -6.78 11.00
C GLU A 126 1.88 -7.13 9.50
N GLN A 127 1.22 -6.31 8.67
CA GLN A 127 1.23 -6.47 7.22
C GLN A 127 2.64 -6.32 6.62
N ARG A 128 3.47 -5.40 7.16
CA ARG A 128 4.87 -5.23 6.74
C ARG A 128 5.70 -6.47 7.07
N GLN A 129 5.53 -7.02 8.26
CA GLN A 129 6.23 -8.23 8.68
C GLN A 129 5.87 -9.42 7.78
N GLN A 130 4.57 -9.62 7.50
CA GLN A 130 4.12 -10.68 6.59
C GLN A 130 4.70 -10.48 5.18
N LEU A 131 4.70 -9.25 4.66
CA LEU A 131 5.28 -8.92 3.36
C LEU A 131 6.79 -9.20 3.31
N GLN A 132 7.51 -8.93 4.39
CA GLN A 132 8.95 -9.22 4.49
C GLN A 132 9.23 -10.72 4.45
N GLN A 133 8.49 -11.53 5.22
CA GLN A 133 8.60 -13.00 5.18
C GLN A 133 8.32 -13.55 3.77
N MET A 134 7.32 -13.01 3.07
CA MET A 134 7.03 -13.36 1.67
C MET A 134 8.18 -12.98 0.72
N ARG A 135 8.85 -11.84 0.95
CA ARG A 135 10.01 -11.41 0.15
C ARG A 135 11.22 -12.33 0.39
N GLU A 136 11.47 -12.72 1.63
CA GLU A 136 12.57 -13.61 2.03
C GLU A 136 12.38 -15.03 1.49
N SER A 137 11.19 -15.62 1.66
CA SER A 137 10.85 -16.94 1.11
C SER A 137 10.97 -16.99 -0.41
N LYS A 138 10.61 -15.90 -1.11
CA LYS A 138 10.80 -15.80 -2.56
C LYS A 138 12.28 -15.73 -2.94
N ARG A 139 13.11 -15.04 -2.14
CA ARG A 139 14.55 -14.93 -2.35
C ARG A 139 15.24 -16.28 -2.14
N SER A 140 14.93 -16.99 -1.06
CA SER A 140 15.50 -18.31 -0.78
C SER A 140 15.13 -19.33 -1.86
N ARG A 141 13.85 -19.34 -2.28
CA ARG A 141 13.39 -20.19 -3.40
C ARG A 141 14.17 -19.90 -4.68
N ARG A 142 14.40 -18.63 -5.02
CA ARG A 142 15.20 -18.27 -6.21
C ARG A 142 16.65 -18.75 -6.10
N GLN A 143 17.25 -18.70 -4.92
CA GLN A 143 18.61 -19.19 -4.71
C GLN A 143 18.72 -20.71 -4.84
N GLN A 144 17.69 -21.45 -4.45
CA GLN A 144 17.64 -22.91 -4.61
C GLN A 144 17.55 -23.33 -6.09
N PHE A 145 16.80 -22.60 -6.92
CA PHE A 145 16.69 -22.88 -8.36
C PHE A 145 17.87 -22.38 -9.21
N ASN A 146 18.77 -21.59 -8.61
CA ASN A 146 19.95 -21.03 -9.27
C ASN A 146 21.25 -21.77 -8.89
N ARG A 147 21.14 -22.90 -8.18
CA ARG A 147 22.21 -23.86 -7.91
C ARG A 147 22.05 -25.05 -8.85
#